data_AF-A0A4Y1QLE8-F1
#
_entry.id   AF-A0A4Y1QLE8-F1
#
_cell.length_a   1.000
_cell.length_b   1.000
_cell.length_c   1.000
_cell.angle_alpha   90.00
_cell.angle_beta   90.00
_cell.angle_gamma   90.00
#
_symmetry.space_group_name_H-M   'P 1'
#
loop_
_entity.id
_entity.type
_entity.pdbx_description
1 polymer ?
#
loop_
_entity_poly.entity_id
_entity_poly.type
_entity_poly.pdbx_seq_one_letter_code
_entity_poly.pdbx_strand_id
1 'polypeptide(L)'
;MTEAVIRNKPGMASVKDMPVLQDGPPPGGFAPVRYARRIPNKGPSAVAIFLAAFGTFSWGMYEVGKGNKIRRAIKAEKYAARRAILPVLQAEEDERFVKEWKKYLDYEAEVMKDVPNWKVVRVSTTLGDGCPQQLASCALKFGDTFNCSYVCSSLYLVCSLMHVCLWCNVIAVLL
;
A
#
# COMPACT_ATOMS: atom_id res chain seq x y z
N MET A 1 -58.54 -12.82 -76.99
CA MET A 1 -59.69 -13.68 -76.62
C MET A 1 -59.27 -15.14 -76.32
N THR A 2 -57.98 -15.45 -76.14
CA THR A 2 -57.49 -16.81 -75.82
C THR A 2 -57.41 -17.10 -74.32
N GLU A 3 -57.28 -16.06 -73.49
CA GLU A 3 -57.22 -16.17 -72.02
C GLU A 3 -58.45 -16.86 -71.42
N ALA A 4 -59.63 -16.63 -72.01
CA ALA A 4 -60.87 -17.29 -71.61
C ALA A 4 -60.80 -18.81 -71.84
N VAL A 5 -60.08 -19.28 -72.85
CA VAL A 5 -59.95 -20.72 -73.15
C VAL A 5 -58.95 -21.41 -72.22
N ILE A 6 -57.90 -20.69 -71.81
CA ILE A 6 -56.81 -21.22 -70.99
C ILE A 6 -57.20 -21.29 -69.50
N ARG A 7 -57.83 -20.23 -68.97
CA ARG A 7 -58.23 -20.12 -67.56
C ARG A 7 -59.70 -20.51 -67.37
N ASN A 8 -60.10 -21.63 -67.97
CA ASN A 8 -61.47 -22.11 -67.93
C ASN A 8 -61.80 -22.78 -66.60
N LYS A 9 -62.99 -22.46 -66.06
CA LYS A 9 -63.61 -23.17 -64.93
C LYS A 9 -64.98 -23.69 -65.39
N PRO A 10 -65.36 -24.95 -65.13
CA PRO A 10 -66.66 -25.47 -65.52
C PRO A 10 -67.79 -24.65 -64.85
N GLY A 11 -68.75 -24.18 -65.64
CA GLY A 11 -69.90 -23.38 -65.17
C GLY A 11 -69.74 -21.86 -65.21
N MET A 12 -68.73 -21.33 -65.91
CA MET A 12 -68.52 -19.88 -66.08
C MET A 12 -69.55 -19.27 -67.05
N ALA A 13 -70.32 -18.28 -66.58
CA ALA A 13 -71.31 -17.56 -67.41
C ALA A 13 -70.74 -16.30 -68.07
N SER A 14 -69.66 -15.73 -67.51
CA SER A 14 -69.05 -14.49 -68.00
C SER A 14 -67.53 -14.49 -67.83
N VAL A 15 -66.83 -13.69 -68.63
CA VAL A 15 -65.37 -13.53 -68.58
C VAL A 15 -64.87 -13.00 -67.21
N LYS A 16 -65.75 -12.38 -66.40
CA LYS A 16 -65.40 -11.83 -65.08
C LYS A 16 -65.18 -12.90 -64.02
N ASP A 17 -65.76 -14.09 -64.20
CA ASP A 17 -65.72 -15.18 -63.21
C ASP A 17 -64.51 -16.12 -63.44
N MET A 18 -63.53 -15.64 -64.20
CA MET A 18 -62.30 -16.35 -64.50
C MET A 18 -61.48 -16.57 -63.22
N PRO A 19 -61.02 -17.80 -62.94
CA PRO A 19 -60.20 -18.09 -61.77
C PRO A 19 -58.85 -17.36 -61.88
N VAL A 20 -58.57 -16.53 -60.87
CA VAL A 20 -57.28 -15.86 -60.70
C VAL A 20 -56.76 -16.30 -59.33
N LEU A 21 -55.83 -17.26 -59.32
CA LEU A 21 -55.12 -17.68 -58.12
C LEU A 21 -53.81 -16.90 -58.06
N GLN A 22 -53.81 -15.81 -57.30
CA GLN A 22 -52.62 -15.00 -57.04
C GLN A 22 -51.98 -15.43 -55.73
N ASP A 23 -50.66 -15.47 -55.68
CA ASP A 23 -49.93 -15.65 -54.43
C ASP A 23 -50.16 -14.43 -53.54
N GLY A 24 -50.88 -14.64 -52.45
CA GLY A 24 -51.23 -13.60 -51.48
C GLY A 24 -50.89 -14.03 -50.06
N PRO A 25 -50.84 -13.08 -49.12
CA PRO A 25 -50.75 -13.44 -47.71
C PRO A 25 -51.96 -14.30 -47.33
N PRO A 26 -51.80 -15.25 -46.40
CA PRO A 26 -52.91 -16.05 -45.92
C PRO A 26 -54.01 -15.14 -45.37
N PRO A 27 -55.30 -15.54 -45.46
CA PRO A 27 -56.39 -14.78 -44.86
C PRO A 27 -56.15 -14.72 -43.34
N GLY A 28 -55.69 -13.56 -42.85
CA GLY A 28 -55.23 -13.36 -41.47
C GLY A 28 -53.81 -12.75 -41.32
N GLY A 29 -53.03 -12.66 -42.40
CA GLY A 29 -51.71 -12.02 -42.39
C GLY A 29 -50.60 -12.83 -41.69
N PHE A 30 -49.40 -12.26 -41.60
CA PHE A 30 -48.25 -12.87 -40.91
C PHE A 30 -48.18 -12.43 -39.44
N ALA A 31 -47.53 -13.24 -38.61
CA ALA A 31 -47.26 -12.87 -37.22
C ALA A 31 -46.46 -11.56 -37.13
N PRO A 32 -46.73 -10.70 -36.13
CA PRO A 32 -46.06 -9.41 -36.02
C PRO A 32 -44.57 -9.60 -35.73
N VAL A 33 -43.73 -9.23 -36.71
CA VAL A 33 -42.28 -9.25 -36.57
C VAL A 33 -41.83 -8.06 -35.73
N ARG A 34 -41.11 -8.34 -34.63
CA ARG A 34 -40.61 -7.29 -33.74
C ARG A 34 -39.31 -6.71 -34.30
N TYR A 35 -39.37 -5.49 -34.80
CA TYR A 35 -38.22 -4.78 -35.39
C TYR A 35 -37.46 -3.90 -34.37
N ALA A 36 -38.07 -3.59 -33.22
CA ALA A 36 -37.49 -2.69 -32.24
C ALA A 36 -36.43 -3.37 -31.35
N ARG A 37 -35.31 -2.68 -31.14
CA ARG A 37 -34.25 -3.09 -30.20
C ARG A 37 -34.73 -2.93 -28.76
N ARG A 38 -34.76 -4.03 -27.99
CA ARG A 38 -35.18 -4.02 -26.58
C ARG A 38 -34.04 -4.48 -25.68
N ILE A 39 -33.19 -3.55 -25.23
CA ILE A 39 -32.12 -3.83 -24.27
C ILE A 39 -32.68 -3.59 -22.87
N PRO A 40 -32.81 -4.63 -22.02
CA PRO A 40 -33.35 -4.46 -20.68
C PRO A 40 -32.26 -3.97 -19.71
N ASN A 41 -32.42 -2.76 -19.18
CA ASN A 41 -31.53 -2.22 -18.14
C ASN A 41 -31.95 -2.75 -16.76
N LYS A 42 -31.57 -3.99 -16.43
CA LYS A 42 -31.90 -4.67 -15.16
C LYS A 42 -30.87 -4.45 -14.04
N GLY A 43 -30.07 -3.38 -14.13
CA GLY A 43 -29.06 -3.06 -13.12
C GLY A 43 -29.66 -2.46 -11.86
N PRO A 44 -28.99 -2.60 -10.69
CA PRO A 44 -29.36 -1.87 -9.49
C PRO A 44 -29.29 -0.36 -9.75
N SER A 45 -30.14 0.40 -9.07
CA SER A 45 -30.13 1.87 -9.16
C SER A 45 -28.76 2.43 -8.74
N ALA A 46 -28.38 3.60 -9.28
CA ALA A 46 -27.11 4.25 -8.95
C ALA A 46 -26.96 4.47 -7.42
N VAL A 47 -28.05 4.82 -6.75
CA VAL A 47 -28.09 5.00 -5.29
C VAL A 47 -27.83 3.69 -4.56
N ALA A 48 -28.37 2.56 -5.04
CA ALA A 48 -28.11 1.26 -4.44
C ALA A 48 -26.63 0.85 -4.54
N ILE A 49 -25.99 1.11 -5.68
CA ILE A 49 -24.55 0.85 -5.85
C ILE A 49 -23.72 1.74 -4.92
N PHE A 50 -24.08 3.02 -4.81
CA PHE A 50 -23.39 3.97 -3.95
C PHE A 50 -23.51 3.59 -2.49
N LEU A 51 -24.72 3.31 -1.99
CA LEU A 51 -24.93 2.90 -0.60
C LEU A 51 -24.23 1.57 -0.28
N ALA A 52 -24.20 0.63 -1.21
CA ALA A 52 -23.47 -0.63 -1.04
C ALA A 52 -21.96 -0.36 -0.90
N ALA A 53 -21.38 0.47 -1.77
CA ALA A 53 -19.97 0.82 -1.71
C ALA A 53 -19.60 1.58 -0.42
N PHE A 54 -20.43 2.55 -0.01
CA PHE A 54 -20.21 3.30 1.23
C PHE A 54 -20.42 2.43 2.47
N GLY A 55 -21.40 1.52 2.44
CA GLY A 55 -21.64 0.56 3.52
C GLY A 55 -20.47 -0.40 3.71
N THR A 56 -19.95 -0.99 2.63
CA THR A 56 -18.79 -1.88 2.70
C THR A 56 -17.53 -1.14 3.10
N PHE A 57 -17.33 0.09 2.61
CA PHE A 57 -16.17 0.90 2.97
C PHE A 57 -16.18 1.31 4.45
N SER A 58 -17.30 1.83 4.95
CA SER A 58 -17.43 2.24 6.36
C SER A 58 -17.23 1.05 7.31
N TRP A 59 -17.80 -0.11 7.00
CA TRP A 59 -17.57 -1.33 7.76
C TRP A 59 -16.12 -1.81 7.67
N GLY A 60 -15.51 -1.77 6.48
CA GLY A 60 -14.10 -2.14 6.29
C GLY A 60 -13.16 -1.28 7.13
N MET A 61 -13.39 0.03 7.19
CA MET A 61 -12.59 0.95 8.01
C MET A 61 -12.73 0.67 9.51
N TYR A 62 -13.92 0.29 9.97
CA TYR A 62 -14.14 -0.11 11.36
C TYR A 62 -13.33 -1.36 11.76
N GLU A 63 -13.32 -2.39 10.92
CA GLU A 63 -12.53 -3.60 11.17
C GLU A 63 -11.01 -3.34 11.09
N VAL A 64 -10.57 -2.46 10.18
CA VAL A 64 -9.17 -2.00 10.13
C VAL A 64 -8.77 -1.32 11.44
N GLY A 65 -9.63 -0.47 12.01
CA GLY A 65 -9.40 0.18 13.30
C GLY A 65 -9.19 -0.83 14.44
N LYS A 66 -10.05 -1.86 14.53
CA LYS A 66 -9.87 -2.97 15.48
C LYS A 66 -8.54 -3.70 15.29
N GLY A 67 -8.22 -4.03 14.04
CA GLY A 67 -6.96 -4.71 13.69
C GLY A 67 -5.73 -3.87 14.04
N ASN A 68 -5.79 -2.55 13.86
CA ASN A 68 -4.71 -1.63 14.23
C ASN A 68 -4.51 -1.56 15.75
N LYS A 69 -5.60 -1.58 16.53
CA LYS A 69 -5.52 -1.62 18.00
C LYS A 69 -4.81 -2.88 18.48
N ILE A 70 -5.15 -4.05 17.93
CA ILE A 70 -4.50 -5.32 18.25
C ILE A 70 -3.02 -5.30 17.84
N ARG A 71 -2.70 -4.81 16.63
CA ARG A 71 -1.31 -4.68 16.16
C ARG A 71 -0.48 -3.76 17.07
N ARG A 72 -1.06 -2.68 17.59
CA ARG A 72 -0.39 -1.79 18.55
C ARG A 72 -0.11 -2.50 19.87
N ALA A 73 -1.04 -3.31 20.37
CA ALA A 73 -0.84 -4.11 21.59
C ALA A 73 0.34 -5.09 21.42
N ILE A 74 0.35 -5.87 20.34
CA ILE A 74 1.45 -6.82 20.04
C ILE A 74 2.81 -6.10 19.91
N LYS A 75 2.83 -4.92 19.26
CA LYS A 75 4.06 -4.11 19.18
C LYS A 75 4.51 -3.63 20.56
N ALA A 76 3.57 -3.20 21.40
CA ALA A 76 3.87 -2.75 22.76
C ALA A 76 4.46 -3.90 23.61
N GLU A 77 3.91 -5.11 23.50
CA GLU A 77 4.46 -6.32 24.11
C GLU A 77 5.89 -6.60 23.64
N LYS A 78 6.14 -6.53 22.32
CA LYS A 78 7.49 -6.69 21.75
C LYS A 78 8.47 -5.65 22.29
N TYR A 79 8.06 -4.40 22.42
CA TYR A 79 8.90 -3.34 22.99
C TYR A 79 9.13 -3.52 24.49
N ALA A 80 8.14 -4.04 25.23
CA ALA A 80 8.31 -4.37 26.64
C ALA A 80 9.33 -5.52 26.82
N ALA A 81 9.22 -6.59 26.02
CA ALA A 81 10.16 -7.70 26.03
C ALA A 81 11.59 -7.25 25.72
N ARG A 82 11.77 -6.38 24.71
CA ARG A 82 13.09 -5.81 24.41
C ARG A 82 13.63 -4.98 25.58
N ARG A 83 12.83 -4.09 26.16
CA ARG A 83 13.24 -3.25 27.30
C ARG A 83 13.70 -4.08 28.50
N ALA A 84 13.09 -5.25 28.74
CA ALA A 84 13.49 -6.15 29.81
C ALA A 84 14.90 -6.75 29.61
N ILE A 85 15.29 -7.03 28.35
CA ILE A 85 16.56 -7.68 28.01
C ILE A 85 17.69 -6.66 27.78
N LEU A 86 17.35 -5.43 27.38
CA LEU A 86 18.31 -4.35 27.13
C LEU A 86 19.42 -4.17 28.19
N PRO A 87 19.15 -4.16 29.52
CA PRO A 87 20.23 -3.94 30.49
C PRO A 87 21.29 -5.04 30.48
N VAL A 88 20.92 -6.28 30.17
CA VAL A 88 21.89 -7.39 30.07
C VAL A 88 22.75 -7.22 28.83
N LEU A 89 22.15 -6.91 27.68
CA LEU A 89 22.89 -6.64 26.44
C LEU A 89 23.81 -5.43 26.60
N GLN A 90 23.33 -4.36 27.25
CA GLN A 90 24.14 -3.18 27.50
C GLN A 90 25.37 -3.52 28.37
N ALA A 91 25.21 -4.34 29.41
CA ALA A 91 26.33 -4.77 30.24
C ALA A 91 27.36 -5.60 29.44
N GLU A 92 26.90 -6.51 28.57
CA GLU A 92 27.79 -7.28 27.68
C GLU A 92 28.56 -6.37 26.71
N GLU A 93 27.88 -5.38 26.11
CA GLU A 93 28.50 -4.38 25.25
C GLU A 93 29.52 -3.50 25.99
N ASP A 94 29.17 -3.03 27.19
CA ASP A 94 30.04 -2.21 28.03
C ASP A 94 31.32 -2.97 28.39
N GLU A 95 31.24 -4.28 28.71
CA GLU A 95 32.42 -5.11 28.93
C GLU A 95 33.32 -5.23 27.69
N ARG A 96 32.74 -5.45 26.51
CA ARG A 96 33.48 -5.54 25.25
C ARG A 96 34.16 -4.21 24.94
N PHE A 97 33.44 -3.10 25.12
CA PHE A 97 33.96 -1.75 24.89
C PHE A 97 35.13 -1.44 25.82
N VAL A 98 35.02 -1.71 27.12
CA VAL A 98 36.12 -1.48 28.08
C VAL A 98 37.35 -2.31 27.75
N LYS A 99 37.17 -3.57 27.32
CA LYS A 99 38.29 -4.44 26.89
C LYS A 99 39.01 -3.86 25.67
N GLU A 100 38.26 -3.43 24.66
CA GLU A 100 38.85 -2.86 23.44
C GLU A 100 39.48 -1.49 23.70
N TRP A 101 38.83 -0.66 24.52
CA TRP A 101 39.34 0.63 24.95
C TRP A 101 40.69 0.53 25.65
N LYS A 102 40.88 -0.47 26.53
CA LYS A 102 42.17 -0.74 27.17
C LYS A 102 43.27 -1.01 26.13
N LYS A 103 43.00 -1.85 25.12
CA LYS A 103 43.95 -2.11 24.04
C LYS A 103 44.31 -0.84 23.26
N TYR A 104 43.32 0.02 22.99
CA TYR A 104 43.56 1.30 22.33
C TYR A 104 44.42 2.24 23.17
N LEU A 105 44.22 2.29 24.49
CA LEU A 105 45.05 3.08 25.39
C LEU A 105 46.48 2.57 25.49
N ASP A 106 46.66 1.25 25.55
CA ASP A 106 47.99 0.62 25.54
C ASP A 106 48.72 0.96 24.24
N TYR A 107 48.02 0.90 23.10
CA TYR A 107 48.54 1.31 21.80
C TYR A 107 48.87 2.80 21.73
N GLU A 108 48.00 3.68 22.21
CA GLU A 108 48.24 5.13 22.24
C GLU A 108 49.48 5.46 23.09
N ALA A 109 49.61 4.83 24.26
CA ALA A 109 50.76 4.99 25.14
C ALA A 109 52.06 4.49 24.52
N GLU A 110 52.00 3.49 23.64
CA GLU A 110 53.15 3.02 22.87
C GLU A 110 53.57 4.00 21.76
N VAL A 111 52.61 4.55 21.02
CA VAL A 111 52.85 5.42 19.87
C VAL A 111 53.22 6.85 20.27
N MET A 112 52.63 7.38 21.35
CA MET A 112 52.75 8.80 21.73
C MET A 112 53.89 9.11 22.71
N LYS A 113 54.88 8.20 22.86
CA LYS A 113 56.02 8.37 23.78
C LYS A 113 56.87 9.60 23.50
N ASP A 114 56.99 9.97 22.22
CA ASP A 114 57.98 10.94 21.75
C ASP A 114 57.42 12.36 21.62
N VAL A 115 56.13 12.57 21.88
CA VAL A 115 55.46 13.87 21.73
C VAL A 115 55.51 14.64 23.06
N PRO A 116 56.22 15.79 23.14
CA PRO A 116 56.28 16.57 24.37
C PRO A 116 54.89 17.14 24.74
N ASN A 117 54.56 17.09 26.04
CA ASN A 117 53.28 17.52 26.64
C ASN A 117 52.03 16.67 26.32
N TRP A 118 52.18 15.46 25.75
CA TRP A 118 51.04 14.56 25.55
C TRP A 118 50.66 13.82 26.84
N LYS A 119 49.37 13.78 27.17
CA LYS A 119 48.83 13.04 28.33
C LYS A 119 47.87 11.97 27.82
N VAL A 120 48.20 10.71 28.07
CA VAL A 120 47.30 9.58 27.76
C VAL A 120 46.02 9.73 28.59
N VAL A 121 44.87 9.52 27.93
CA VAL A 121 43.56 9.61 28.58
C VAL A 121 43.44 8.50 29.63
N ARG A 122 43.26 8.86 30.91
CA ARG A 122 43.00 7.89 31.98
C ARG A 122 41.50 7.64 32.12
N VAL A 123 41.11 6.37 32.18
CA VAL A 123 39.77 5.94 32.58
C VAL A 123 39.68 5.99 34.11
N SER A 124 39.25 7.10 34.70
CA SER A 124 38.92 7.14 36.13
C SER A 124 37.51 6.59 36.35
N THR A 125 37.42 5.43 37.00
CA THR A 125 36.16 4.77 37.41
C THR A 125 35.48 5.44 38.62
N THR A 126 35.98 6.59 39.10
CA THR A 126 35.36 7.37 40.17
C THR A 126 34.50 8.47 39.59
N LEU A 127 33.17 8.33 39.74
CA LEU A 127 32.19 9.42 39.65
C LEU A 127 32.59 10.52 40.63
N GLY A 128 33.35 11.52 40.19
CA GLY A 128 33.80 12.56 41.11
C GLY A 128 34.69 13.64 40.51
N ASP A 129 35.43 13.35 39.44
CA ASP A 129 36.26 14.37 38.80
C ASP A 129 35.71 14.71 37.43
N GLY A 130 35.42 16.00 37.27
CA GLY A 130 34.73 16.56 36.12
C GLY A 130 35.25 16.00 34.80
N CYS A 131 34.31 15.58 33.96
CA CYS A 131 34.47 15.59 32.52
C CYS A 131 35.20 16.90 32.16
N PRO A 132 36.47 16.89 31.69
CA PRO A 132 37.07 18.11 31.17
C PRO A 132 36.09 18.65 30.12
N GLN A 133 35.76 19.93 30.19
CA GLN A 133 34.71 20.58 29.38
C GLN A 133 34.87 20.43 27.85
N GLN A 134 35.91 19.74 27.38
CA GLN A 134 36.10 19.31 25.99
C GLN A 134 35.47 17.94 25.66
N LEU A 135 35.06 17.13 26.65
CA LEU A 135 34.44 15.82 26.44
C LEU A 135 32.90 15.86 26.37
N ALA A 136 32.23 16.95 26.74
CA ALA A 136 30.80 17.13 26.42
C ALA A 136 30.58 17.20 24.89
N SER A 137 31.56 17.71 24.15
CA SER A 137 31.60 17.68 22.69
C SER A 137 32.05 16.32 22.11
N CYS A 138 32.59 15.41 22.95
CA CYS A 138 33.20 14.16 22.50
C CYS A 138 32.38 12.91 22.88
N ALA A 139 31.60 12.94 23.98
CA ALA A 139 30.67 11.87 24.35
C ALA A 139 29.53 11.72 23.34
N LEU A 140 29.14 12.79 22.65
CA LEU A 140 28.25 12.74 21.49
C LEU A 140 28.95 12.25 20.20
N LYS A 141 30.29 12.31 20.13
CA LYS A 141 31.07 11.96 18.92
C LYS A 141 31.60 10.53 18.87
N PHE A 142 31.48 9.74 19.94
CA PHE A 142 31.91 8.33 19.90
C PHE A 142 31.03 7.44 19.01
N GLY A 143 29.87 7.95 18.55
CA GLY A 143 29.07 7.32 17.48
C GLY A 143 29.35 7.84 16.06
N ASP A 144 30.16 8.89 15.89
CA ASP A 144 30.16 9.69 14.65
C ASP A 144 31.24 9.30 13.62
N THR A 145 32.22 8.47 13.97
CA THR A 145 33.29 8.10 13.00
C THR A 145 32.92 6.95 12.06
N PHE A 146 31.90 6.14 12.38
CA PHE A 146 31.46 5.03 11.49
C PHE A 146 30.24 5.36 10.62
N ASN A 147 29.47 6.41 10.91
CA ASN A 147 28.16 6.63 10.26
C ASN A 147 28.10 7.81 9.28
N CYS A 148 29.15 8.64 9.15
CA CYS A 148 29.08 9.84 8.33
C CYS A 148 29.07 9.55 6.80
N SER A 149 29.61 8.42 6.36
CA SER A 149 29.63 8.02 4.94
C SER A 149 28.39 7.23 4.48
N TYR A 150 27.67 6.54 5.38
CA TYR A 150 26.48 5.74 5.02
C TYR A 150 25.15 6.49 5.15
N VAL A 151 25.08 7.51 6.02
CA VAL A 151 23.84 8.27 6.25
C VAL A 151 23.62 9.33 5.17
N CYS A 152 24.67 9.84 4.52
CA CYS A 152 24.54 10.90 3.50
C CYS A 152 23.95 10.40 2.16
N SER A 153 24.32 9.20 1.67
CA SER A 153 23.72 8.64 0.44
C SER A 153 22.30 8.08 0.64
N SER A 154 21.93 7.66 1.86
CA SER A 154 20.60 7.12 2.11
C SER A 154 19.55 8.21 2.33
N LEU A 155 19.93 9.36 2.89
CA LEU A 155 18.98 10.45 3.16
C LEU A 155 18.42 11.11 1.89
N TYR A 156 19.19 11.20 0.81
CA TYR A 156 18.68 11.72 -0.48
C TYR A 156 17.67 10.78 -1.13
N LEU A 157 17.79 9.46 -0.93
CA LEU A 157 16.82 8.48 -1.44
C LEU A 157 15.54 8.43 -0.57
N VAL A 158 15.68 8.61 0.74
CA VAL A 158 14.53 8.64 1.67
C VAL A 158 13.75 9.95 1.57
N CYS A 159 14.39 11.09 1.28
CA CYS A 159 13.70 12.38 1.16
C CYS A 159 12.77 12.47 -0.07
N SER A 160 13.14 11.85 -1.21
CA SER A 160 12.24 11.73 -2.37
C SER A 160 11.08 10.75 -2.15
N LEU A 161 11.24 9.74 -1.30
CA LEU A 161 10.14 8.83 -0.91
C LEU A 161 9.23 9.43 0.17
N MET A 162 9.74 10.34 1.01
CA MET A 162 9.00 10.89 2.15
C MET A 162 7.91 11.88 1.76
N HIS A 163 8.04 12.56 0.60
CA HIS A 163 6.99 13.45 0.09
C HIS A 163 5.71 12.70 -0.33
N VAL A 164 5.84 11.43 -0.74
CA VAL A 164 4.68 10.57 -1.06
C VAL A 164 4.11 9.93 0.21
N CYS A 165 4.94 9.62 1.21
CA CYS A 165 4.51 9.00 2.46
C CYS A 165 3.84 9.94 3.46
N LEU A 166 4.14 11.25 3.46
CA LEU A 166 3.50 12.18 4.40
C LEU A 166 1.98 12.30 4.16
N TRP A 167 1.52 12.14 2.92
CA TRP A 167 0.10 12.10 2.60
C TRP A 167 -0.58 10.78 3.02
N CYS A 168 0.17 9.67 3.12
CA CYS A 168 -0.36 8.37 3.55
C CYS A 168 -0.43 8.24 5.08
N ASN A 169 0.55 8.75 5.82
CA ASN A 169 0.60 8.62 7.28
C ASN A 169 -0.33 9.60 8.02
N VAL A 170 -0.60 10.78 7.46
CA VAL A 170 -1.60 11.70 8.04
C VAL A 170 -3.00 11.08 7.98
N ILE A 171 -3.31 10.28 6.95
CA ILE A 171 -4.58 9.53 6.86
C ILE A 171 -4.59 8.34 7.83
N ALA A 172 -3.46 7.68 8.10
CA ALA A 172 -3.36 6.51 8.97
C ALA A 172 -3.30 6.82 10.48
N VAL A 173 -3.07 8.08 10.87
CA VAL A 173 -3.06 8.53 12.28
C VAL A 173 -4.41 9.14 12.70
N LEU A 174 -5.23 9.58 11.74
CA LEU A 174 -6.56 10.16 11.96
C LEU A 174 -7.74 9.16 11.87
N LEU A 175 -7.46 7.87 11.61
CA LEU A 175 -8.41 6.74 11.58
C LEU A 175 -7.85 5.55 12.38
#